data_AF-A0A955IEV9-F1
#
_entry.id   AF-A0A955IEV9-F1
#
_cell.length_a   1.000
_cell.length_b   1.000
_cell.length_c   1.000
_cell.angle_alpha   90.00
_cell.angle_beta   90.00
_cell.angle_gamma   90.00
#
_symmetry.space_group_name_H-M   'P 1'
#
loop_
_entity.id
_entity.type
_entity.pdbx_description
1 polymer ?
#
loop_
_entity_poly.entity_id
_entity_poly.type
_entity_poly.pdbx_seq_one_letter_code
_entity_poly.pdbx_strand_id
1 'polypeptide(L)'
;MPRAARYSLPALRDLRRQLQYAPAETRQRQMNAAEALVAEVDPETTYPDDFVLWRITGYRRDSAANPVTFPGDRLLGDLVTLVQEISDSLHLEPNERAGGAVPVEAAAEALGVSLRTLQRYRRLGLLCHVIDFPDGRRLGCFATSLDQFRAREPVRVRSAASFTRLAEADRRAIVSEARELKARGIEALGRVASMLAERHERSPETVRLVLRRHDAQAERPVFRARPVFGARSKRLAERAWRLGVPLSRIAERIGRSEPAVHRHILVWRRDLLAALTLDWIDLPTFAHPEAEEVILAAPSACRRLERLFRGGDAVAVLEFVPGEAPDEESVDAMLAAFNLLKCRAAERIRALSGRNAATAEAVDEAETDLRWAALLKHRLVVLHLPIAWRRIEAQGGQPMLRRVADEIAMLVPLAVRILAATVERA
;
A
#
# COMPACT_ATOMS: atom_id res chain seq x y z
N MET A 1 31.02 -4.66 -15.77
CA MET A 1 31.17 -3.47 -14.90
C MET A 1 29.81 -3.08 -14.31
N PRO A 2 29.70 -2.75 -13.01
CA PRO A 2 28.46 -2.22 -12.45
C PRO A 2 28.11 -0.90 -13.16
N ARG A 3 26.90 -0.82 -13.74
CA ARG A 3 26.42 0.37 -14.46
C ARG A 3 26.46 1.61 -13.57
N ALA A 4 26.85 2.76 -14.14
CA ALA A 4 26.66 4.07 -13.51
C ALA A 4 25.19 4.25 -13.12
N ALA A 5 24.94 4.87 -11.97
CA ALA A 5 23.59 5.17 -11.54
C ALA A 5 22.97 6.20 -12.50
N ARG A 6 21.63 6.18 -12.67
CA ARG A 6 20.95 7.20 -13.47
C ARG A 6 20.89 8.51 -12.67
N TYR A 7 21.25 9.63 -13.30
CA TYR A 7 21.06 10.96 -12.75
C TYR A 7 19.59 11.19 -12.38
N SER A 8 19.37 11.72 -11.19
CA SER A 8 18.07 12.16 -10.70
C SER A 8 17.79 13.63 -11.02
N LEU A 9 18.84 14.44 -11.17
CA LEU A 9 18.81 15.87 -11.43
C LEU A 9 19.15 16.16 -12.90
N PRO A 10 18.23 16.73 -13.70
CA PRO A 10 18.46 17.03 -15.11
C PRO A 10 19.69 17.91 -15.37
N ALA A 11 19.94 18.90 -14.50
CA ALA A 11 21.05 19.83 -14.66
C ALA A 11 22.43 19.17 -14.62
N LEU A 12 22.64 18.20 -13.72
CA LEU A 12 23.92 17.48 -13.64
C LEU A 12 24.11 16.51 -14.81
N ARG A 13 23.01 15.92 -15.30
CA ARG A 13 23.03 15.14 -16.55
C ARG A 13 23.42 16.00 -17.75
N ASP A 14 22.88 17.21 -17.84
CA ASP A 14 23.21 18.14 -18.91
C ASP A 14 24.65 18.66 -18.81
N LEU A 15 25.13 18.95 -17.60
CA LEU A 15 26.53 19.30 -17.33
C LEU A 15 27.47 18.18 -17.79
N ARG A 16 27.16 16.92 -17.45
CA ARG A 16 27.93 15.76 -17.90
C ARG A 16 28.00 15.67 -19.43
N ARG A 17 26.88 15.94 -20.12
CA ARG A 17 26.83 15.93 -21.59
C ARG A 17 27.70 17.04 -22.18
N GLN A 18 27.75 18.22 -21.56
CA GLN A 18 28.63 19.30 -22.01
C GLN A 18 30.11 18.95 -21.80
N LEU A 19 30.44 18.37 -20.66
CA LEU A 19 31.80 17.96 -20.30
C LEU A 19 32.40 16.89 -21.22
N GLN A 20 31.58 16.12 -21.95
CA GLN A 20 32.10 15.09 -22.86
C GLN A 20 32.94 15.66 -24.00
N TYR A 21 32.72 16.93 -24.36
CA TYR A 21 33.46 17.65 -25.39
C TYR A 21 34.53 18.59 -24.83
N ALA A 22 34.67 18.67 -23.50
CA ALA A 22 35.65 19.54 -22.87
C ALA A 22 37.06 18.90 -22.91
N PRO A 23 38.14 19.70 -22.98
CA PRO A 23 39.50 19.21 -22.87
C PRO A 23 39.74 18.40 -21.59
N ALA A 24 40.68 17.45 -21.63
CA ALA A 24 40.98 16.57 -20.50
C ALA A 24 41.30 17.35 -19.20
N GLU A 25 42.05 18.44 -19.32
CA GLU A 25 42.39 19.31 -18.18
C GLU A 25 41.15 19.96 -17.54
N THR A 26 40.19 20.40 -18.34
CA THR A 26 38.92 20.95 -17.85
C THR A 26 38.10 19.89 -17.15
N ARG A 27 38.01 18.68 -17.73
CA ARG A 27 37.32 17.54 -17.10
C ARG A 27 37.95 17.18 -15.76
N GLN A 28 39.28 17.14 -15.67
CA GLN A 28 40.01 16.90 -14.43
C GLN A 28 39.70 17.98 -13.37
N ARG A 29 39.76 19.27 -13.74
CA ARG A 29 39.44 20.38 -12.84
C ARG A 29 38.01 20.29 -12.29
N GLN A 30 37.03 20.03 -13.16
CA GLN A 30 35.62 19.93 -12.74
C GLN A 30 35.34 18.65 -11.95
N MET A 31 36.04 17.55 -12.23
CA MET A 31 35.98 16.34 -11.40
C MET A 31 36.47 16.64 -9.97
N ASN A 32 37.64 17.25 -9.84
CA ASN A 32 38.19 17.62 -8.53
C ASN A 32 37.27 18.58 -7.77
N ALA A 33 36.64 19.53 -8.47
CA ALA A 33 35.66 20.44 -7.89
C ALA A 33 34.39 19.72 -7.41
N ALA A 34 33.89 18.75 -8.19
CA ALA A 34 32.76 17.92 -7.80
C ALA A 34 33.09 17.03 -6.58
N GLU A 35 34.31 16.48 -6.51
CA GLU A 35 34.78 15.72 -5.35
C GLU A 35 34.82 16.58 -4.09
N ALA A 36 35.35 17.81 -4.18
CA ALA A 36 35.35 18.75 -3.06
C ALA A 36 33.92 19.09 -2.61
N LEU A 37 33.01 19.34 -3.56
CA LEU A 37 31.62 19.63 -3.27
C LEU A 37 30.92 18.45 -2.55
N VAL A 38 31.25 17.20 -2.90
CA VAL A 38 30.69 16.02 -2.19
C VAL A 38 31.04 16.02 -0.70
N ALA A 39 32.20 16.57 -0.30
CA ALA A 39 32.60 16.67 1.10
C ALA A 39 31.83 17.76 1.86
N GLU A 40 31.37 18.82 1.17
CA GLU A 40 30.70 19.99 1.75
C GLU A 40 29.16 19.85 1.80
N VAL A 41 28.57 19.02 0.94
CA VAL A 41 27.12 18.87 0.84
C VAL A 41 26.55 18.11 2.04
N ASP A 42 25.59 18.75 2.71
CA ASP A 42 24.74 18.17 3.75
C ASP A 42 23.50 17.51 3.10
N PRO A 43 23.26 16.19 3.33
CA PRO A 43 22.11 15.49 2.79
C PRO A 43 20.74 16.09 3.16
N GLU A 44 20.64 16.77 4.31
CA GLU A 44 19.36 17.29 4.83
C GLU A 44 19.05 18.72 4.35
N THR A 45 20.00 19.35 3.66
CA THR A 45 19.90 20.72 3.16
C THR A 45 19.51 20.74 1.67
N THR A 46 18.92 21.86 1.20
CA THR A 46 18.64 22.09 -0.23
C THR A 46 19.58 23.15 -0.81
N TYR A 47 20.04 22.93 -2.04
CA TYR A 47 21.04 23.78 -2.69
C TYR A 47 20.49 24.37 -4.00
N PRO A 48 20.61 25.69 -4.23
CA PRO A 48 20.31 26.28 -5.53
C PRO A 48 21.15 25.68 -6.67
N ASP A 49 20.56 25.51 -7.84
CA ASP A 49 21.20 24.89 -8.99
C ASP A 49 22.37 25.73 -9.54
N ASP A 50 22.20 27.05 -9.55
CA ASP A 50 23.23 28.01 -9.94
C ASP A 50 24.47 27.93 -9.03
N PHE A 51 24.28 27.79 -7.72
CA PHE A 51 25.35 27.56 -6.76
C PHE A 51 26.13 26.27 -7.07
N VAL A 52 25.42 25.15 -7.28
CA VAL A 52 26.05 23.86 -7.59
C VAL A 52 26.85 23.92 -8.89
N LEU A 53 26.25 24.49 -9.95
CA LEU A 53 26.92 24.64 -11.24
C LEU A 53 28.13 25.56 -11.15
N TRP A 54 28.03 26.67 -10.41
CA TRP A 54 29.16 27.56 -10.16
C TRP A 54 30.28 26.87 -9.39
N ARG A 55 29.96 26.09 -8.35
CA ARG A 55 30.98 25.35 -7.57
C ARG A 55 31.75 24.35 -8.41
N ILE A 56 31.11 23.73 -9.41
CA ILE A 56 31.76 22.73 -10.29
C ILE A 56 32.49 23.40 -11.46
N THR A 57 31.85 24.36 -12.14
CA THR A 57 32.34 24.92 -13.41
C THR A 57 33.15 26.21 -13.25
N GLY A 58 32.99 26.91 -12.11
CA GLY A 58 33.50 28.26 -11.88
C GLY A 58 32.70 29.37 -12.57
N TYR A 59 31.71 29.03 -13.41
CA TYR A 59 30.90 29.99 -14.15
C TYR A 59 29.63 30.36 -13.37
N ARG A 60 29.41 31.66 -13.16
CA ARG A 60 28.20 32.18 -12.50
C ARG A 60 27.15 32.47 -13.57
N ARG A 61 25.99 31.83 -13.48
CA ARG A 61 24.81 32.20 -14.27
C ARG A 61 24.09 33.36 -13.58
N ASP A 62 23.41 34.19 -14.35
CA ASP A 62 22.48 35.17 -13.78
C ASP A 62 21.37 34.40 -13.06
N SER A 63 21.24 34.62 -11.74
CA SER A 63 20.26 33.92 -10.93
C SER A 63 18.85 34.25 -11.42
N ALA A 64 18.07 33.22 -11.75
CA ALA A 64 16.67 33.39 -12.12
C ALA A 64 15.87 33.87 -10.89
N ALA A 65 14.79 34.63 -11.11
CA ALA A 65 13.91 35.12 -10.04
C ALA A 65 13.35 34.00 -9.15
N ASN A 66 13.28 32.76 -9.66
CA ASN A 66 12.97 31.54 -8.91
C ASN A 66 14.01 30.45 -9.25
N PRO A 67 15.08 30.28 -8.46
CA PRO A 67 16.11 29.27 -8.73
C PRO A 67 15.57 27.85 -8.49
N VAL A 68 16.02 26.90 -9.31
CA VAL A 68 15.68 25.49 -9.10
C VAL A 68 16.54 24.99 -7.94
N THR A 69 15.93 24.30 -6.97
CA THR A 69 16.68 23.77 -5.82
C THR A 69 16.85 22.26 -5.91
N PHE A 70 18.00 21.78 -5.46
CA PHE A 70 18.37 20.37 -5.41
C PHE A 70 18.38 19.87 -3.96
N PRO A 71 17.62 18.82 -3.64
CA PRO A 71 17.77 18.11 -2.36
C PRO A 71 19.20 17.54 -2.22
N GLY A 72 19.84 17.77 -1.07
CA GLY A 72 21.22 17.38 -0.81
C GLY A 72 21.48 15.88 -0.96
N ASP A 73 20.55 15.03 -0.51
CA ASP A 73 20.62 13.58 -0.66
C ASP A 73 20.68 13.12 -2.12
N ARG A 74 19.89 13.74 -3.00
CA ARG A 74 19.89 13.49 -4.45
C ARG A 74 21.13 14.06 -5.11
N LEU A 75 21.52 15.27 -4.72
CA LEU A 75 22.72 15.95 -5.20
C LEU A 75 23.97 15.09 -4.96
N LEU A 76 24.15 14.54 -3.75
CA LEU A 76 25.28 13.66 -3.42
C LEU A 76 25.37 12.45 -4.35
N GLY A 77 24.25 11.76 -4.58
CA GLY A 77 24.21 10.58 -5.44
C GLY A 77 24.57 10.90 -6.89
N ASP A 78 24.09 12.03 -7.40
CA ASP A 78 24.38 12.48 -8.77
C ASP A 78 25.82 13.01 -8.90
N LEU A 79 26.38 13.68 -7.89
CA LEU A 79 27.79 14.13 -7.89
C LEU A 79 28.77 12.96 -7.90
N VAL A 80 28.53 11.91 -7.11
CA VAL A 80 29.34 10.68 -7.15
C VAL A 80 29.28 10.02 -8.53
N THR A 81 28.10 10.05 -9.16
CA THR A 81 27.91 9.52 -10.51
C THR A 81 28.69 10.36 -11.53
N LEU A 82 28.64 11.69 -11.41
CA LEU A 82 29.38 12.62 -12.25
C LEU A 82 30.89 12.37 -12.15
N VAL A 83 31.43 12.26 -10.94
CA VAL A 83 32.86 11.97 -10.72
C VAL A 83 33.25 10.64 -11.36
N GLN A 84 32.45 9.58 -11.16
CA GLN A 84 32.73 8.30 -11.79
C GLN A 84 32.77 8.41 -13.33
N GLU A 85 31.76 9.02 -13.94
CA GLU A 85 31.69 9.09 -15.40
C GLU A 85 32.71 10.04 -16.02
N ILE A 86 33.17 11.07 -15.29
CA ILE A 86 34.29 11.90 -15.73
C ILE A 86 35.60 11.13 -15.60
N SER A 87 35.80 10.41 -14.49
CA SER A 87 36.99 9.58 -14.29
C SER A 87 37.14 8.49 -15.35
N ASP A 88 36.04 7.94 -15.89
CA ASP A 88 36.09 7.01 -17.02
C ASP A 88 36.67 7.64 -18.30
N SER A 89 36.70 8.96 -18.40
CA SER A 89 37.35 9.67 -19.51
C SER A 89 38.78 10.14 -19.21
N LEU A 90 39.26 9.90 -17.98
CA LEU A 90 40.57 10.30 -17.48
C LEU A 90 41.35 9.02 -17.15
N HIS A 91 42.58 8.89 -17.65
CA HIS A 91 43.42 7.71 -17.41
C HIS A 91 44.09 7.83 -16.05
N LEU A 92 43.33 7.59 -14.98
CA LEU A 92 43.80 7.76 -13.60
C LEU A 92 44.63 6.55 -13.16
N GLU A 93 45.85 6.80 -12.70
CA GLU A 93 46.74 5.76 -12.16
C GLU A 93 46.48 5.50 -10.65
N PRO A 94 46.65 4.26 -10.15
CA PRO A 94 46.39 3.93 -8.75
C PRO A 94 47.25 4.72 -7.74
N ASN A 95 48.40 5.24 -8.14
CA ASN A 95 49.36 5.94 -7.30
C ASN A 95 49.30 7.47 -7.41
N GLU A 96 48.33 8.04 -8.15
CA GLU A 96 48.19 9.50 -8.31
C GLU A 96 47.89 10.26 -7.02
N ARG A 97 47.38 9.56 -5.99
CA ARG A 97 46.97 10.17 -4.72
C ARG A 97 47.58 9.44 -3.54
N ALA A 98 47.73 10.17 -2.44
CA ALA A 98 48.27 9.64 -1.18
C ALA A 98 47.47 8.40 -0.70
N GLY A 99 48.21 7.36 -0.30
CA GLY A 99 47.63 6.08 0.14
C GLY A 99 47.18 5.16 -1.01
N GLY A 100 47.27 5.61 -2.26
CA GLY A 100 46.91 4.84 -3.44
C GLY A 100 45.41 4.54 -3.57
N ALA A 101 45.05 3.86 -4.66
CA ALA A 101 43.72 3.35 -4.89
C ALA A 101 43.65 1.84 -4.72
N VAL A 102 42.48 1.36 -4.29
CA VAL A 102 42.16 -0.07 -4.20
C VAL A 102 40.90 -0.38 -5.01
N PRO A 103 40.80 -1.57 -5.62
CA PRO A 103 39.56 -2.03 -6.25
C PRO A 103 38.38 -2.05 -5.28
N VAL A 104 37.16 -1.97 -5.79
CA VAL A 104 35.95 -1.94 -4.95
C VAL A 104 35.78 -3.15 -4.04
N GLU A 105 36.32 -4.32 -4.42
CA GLU A 105 36.36 -5.52 -3.59
C GLU A 105 37.20 -5.28 -2.33
N ALA A 106 38.43 -4.80 -2.50
CA ALA A 106 39.33 -4.46 -1.40
C ALA A 106 38.81 -3.27 -0.57
N ALA A 107 38.15 -2.30 -1.21
CA ALA A 107 37.48 -1.21 -0.51
C ALA A 107 36.34 -1.70 0.41
N ALA A 108 35.56 -2.70 -0.06
CA ALA A 108 34.50 -3.30 0.74
C ALA A 108 35.06 -4.06 1.94
N GLU A 109 36.15 -4.80 1.74
CA GLU A 109 36.88 -5.48 2.81
C GLU A 109 37.46 -4.51 3.83
N ALA A 110 38.10 -3.43 3.37
CA ALA A 110 38.62 -2.38 4.25
C ALA A 110 37.51 -1.77 5.11
N LEU A 111 36.32 -1.53 4.55
CA LEU A 111 35.17 -1.01 5.29
C LEU A 111 34.44 -2.08 6.13
N GLY A 112 34.78 -3.37 6.00
CA GLY A 112 34.10 -4.47 6.69
C GLY A 112 32.67 -4.71 6.21
N VAL A 113 32.32 -4.31 4.98
CA VAL A 113 30.95 -4.36 4.44
C VAL A 113 30.84 -5.24 3.21
N SER A 114 29.62 -5.66 2.86
CA SER A 114 29.39 -6.36 1.58
C SER A 114 29.55 -5.42 0.37
N LEU A 115 29.90 -5.96 -0.80
CA LEU A 115 29.90 -5.21 -2.07
C LEU A 115 28.58 -4.49 -2.35
N ARG A 116 27.45 -5.09 -1.99
CA ARG A 116 26.11 -4.49 -2.14
C ARG A 116 25.92 -3.28 -1.22
N THR A 117 26.49 -3.32 -0.02
CA THR A 117 26.48 -2.19 0.92
C THR A 117 27.37 -1.07 0.41
N LEU A 118 28.57 -1.39 -0.10
CA LEU A 118 29.45 -0.41 -0.72
C LEU A 118 28.78 0.28 -1.91
N GLN A 119 28.07 -0.46 -2.75
CA GLN A 119 27.25 0.12 -3.82
C GLN A 119 26.17 1.08 -3.30
N ARG A 120 25.59 0.83 -2.13
CA ARG A 120 24.62 1.74 -1.50
C ARG A 120 25.31 2.98 -0.93
N TYR A 121 26.51 2.85 -0.36
CA TYR A 121 27.30 3.97 0.15
C TYR A 121 27.69 4.97 -0.92
N ARG A 122 27.85 4.52 -2.17
CA ARG A 122 28.07 5.42 -3.30
C ARG A 122 26.95 6.46 -3.46
N ARG A 123 25.69 6.09 -3.21
CA ARG A 123 24.57 7.07 -3.21
C ARG A 123 24.59 8.00 -2.01
N LEU A 124 25.32 7.63 -0.95
CA LEU A 124 25.52 8.43 0.25
C LEU A 124 26.82 9.24 0.19
N GLY A 125 27.43 9.37 -1.00
CA GLY A 125 28.62 10.18 -1.22
C GLY A 125 29.97 9.46 -1.06
N LEU A 126 30.01 8.13 -1.06
CA LEU A 126 31.28 7.40 -1.22
C LEU A 126 31.79 7.57 -2.66
N LEU A 127 32.89 8.30 -2.83
CA LEU A 127 33.53 8.52 -4.13
C LEU A 127 34.19 7.23 -4.64
N CYS A 128 33.95 6.92 -5.91
CA CYS A 128 34.61 5.87 -6.65
C CYS A 128 35.00 6.38 -8.03
N HIS A 129 36.16 5.97 -8.52
CA HIS A 129 36.74 6.39 -9.77
C HIS A 129 36.99 5.18 -10.67
N VAL A 130 36.97 5.38 -11.97
CA VAL A 130 37.52 4.42 -12.92
C VAL A 130 39.03 4.65 -12.98
N ILE A 131 39.79 3.61 -12.67
CA ILE A 131 41.24 3.66 -12.46
C ILE A 131 41.89 2.55 -13.27
N ASP A 132 43.04 2.86 -13.87
CA ASP A 132 43.84 1.97 -14.70
C ASP A 132 44.76 1.12 -13.81
N PHE A 133 44.20 0.09 -13.15
CA PHE A 133 44.99 -0.87 -12.37
C PHE A 133 45.84 -1.78 -13.28
N PRO A 134 46.92 -2.41 -12.76
CA PRO A 134 47.80 -3.28 -13.55
C PRO A 134 47.07 -4.41 -14.30
N ASP A 135 46.07 -5.05 -13.69
CA ASP A 135 45.28 -6.11 -14.35
C ASP A 135 44.04 -5.59 -15.10
N GLY A 136 43.99 -4.28 -15.34
CA GLY A 136 43.01 -3.63 -16.20
C GLY A 136 42.12 -2.62 -15.49
N ARG A 137 41.54 -1.76 -16.34
CA ARG A 137 40.70 -0.63 -15.96
C ARG A 137 39.41 -1.06 -15.27
N ARG A 138 39.20 -0.59 -14.04
CA ARG A 138 38.01 -0.91 -13.25
C ARG A 138 37.69 0.16 -12.22
N LEU A 139 36.54 0.02 -11.56
CA LEU A 139 36.11 0.92 -10.49
C LEU A 139 36.97 0.68 -9.24
N GLY A 140 37.47 1.75 -8.63
CA GLY A 140 38.24 1.72 -7.39
C GLY A 140 37.92 2.92 -6.50
N CYS A 141 38.45 2.88 -5.28
CA CYS A 141 38.39 3.97 -4.31
C CYS A 141 39.81 4.37 -3.92
N PHE A 142 40.10 5.66 -3.95
CA PHE A 142 41.32 6.19 -3.32
C PHE A 142 41.21 6.08 -1.79
N ALA A 143 42.33 5.84 -1.12
CA ALA A 143 42.41 5.75 0.34
C ALA A 143 41.81 7.00 1.01
N THR A 144 42.14 8.19 0.48
CA THR A 144 41.60 9.47 0.96
C THR A 144 40.07 9.53 0.90
N SER A 145 39.45 9.01 -0.16
CA SER A 145 38.00 8.96 -0.30
C SER A 145 37.34 7.99 0.69
N LEU A 146 38.00 6.85 0.98
CA LEU A 146 37.53 5.89 1.99
C LEU A 146 37.58 6.49 3.40
N ASP A 147 38.67 7.18 3.73
CA ASP A 147 38.85 7.79 5.04
C ASP A 147 37.91 8.96 5.28
N GLN A 148 37.70 9.82 4.26
CA GLN A 148 36.68 10.88 4.31
C GLN A 148 35.28 10.32 4.54
N PHE A 149 34.91 9.24 3.83
CA PHE A 149 33.60 8.62 4.01
C PHE A 149 33.45 8.01 5.41
N ARG A 150 34.48 7.34 5.93
CA ARG A 150 34.49 6.80 7.30
C ARG A 150 34.34 7.89 8.35
N ALA A 151 35.00 9.03 8.17
CA ALA A 151 34.93 10.16 9.08
C ALA A 151 33.53 10.81 9.08
N ARG A 152 32.88 10.90 7.91
CA ARG A 152 31.55 11.49 7.78
C ARG A 152 30.43 10.57 8.29
N GLU A 153 30.54 9.27 8.06
CA GLU A 153 29.47 8.29 8.32
C GLU A 153 29.89 7.16 9.29
N PRO A 154 30.47 7.48 10.47
CA PRO A 154 31.07 6.48 11.35
C PRO A 154 30.04 5.51 11.95
N VAL A 155 28.81 5.98 12.20
CA VAL A 155 27.72 5.14 12.71
C VAL A 155 27.27 4.13 11.66
N ARG A 156 27.11 4.56 10.40
CA ARG A 156 26.66 3.68 9.31
C ARG A 156 27.69 2.62 8.99
N VAL A 157 28.97 2.97 8.94
CA VAL A 157 30.06 2.02 8.68
C VAL A 157 30.15 0.99 9.80
N ARG A 158 30.12 1.40 11.08
CA ARG A 158 30.11 0.46 12.22
C ARG A 158 28.89 -0.45 12.24
N SER A 159 27.69 0.09 11.97
CA SER A 159 26.45 -0.69 11.93
C SER A 159 26.40 -1.69 10.78
N ALA A 160 26.97 -1.35 9.62
CA ALA A 160 27.07 -2.28 8.50
C ALA A 160 28.16 -3.33 8.69
N ALA A 161 29.29 -2.96 9.32
CA ALA A 161 30.34 -3.89 9.69
C ALA A 161 29.84 -4.94 10.70
N SER A 162 29.03 -4.54 11.67
CA SER A 162 28.38 -5.48 12.60
C SER A 162 27.32 -6.36 11.92
N PHE A 163 26.82 -5.95 10.75
CA PHE A 163 25.89 -6.71 9.91
C PHE A 163 26.59 -7.78 9.06
N THR A 164 27.91 -7.67 8.86
CA THR A 164 28.67 -8.60 8.02
C THR A 164 29.02 -9.87 8.79
N ARG A 165 28.29 -10.94 8.45
CA ARG A 165 28.53 -12.37 8.74
C ARG A 165 28.47 -12.75 10.24
N LEU A 166 27.27 -13.10 10.67
CA LEU A 166 27.08 -14.05 11.76
C LEU A 166 27.92 -15.31 11.44
N ALA A 167 28.86 -15.68 12.30
CA ALA A 167 29.69 -16.85 12.07
C ALA A 167 28.79 -18.10 11.99
N GLU A 168 29.18 -19.12 11.23
CA GLU A 168 28.34 -20.32 11.11
C GLU A 168 28.17 -21.05 12.45
N ALA A 169 29.11 -20.84 13.39
CA ALA A 169 28.99 -21.26 14.79
C ALA A 169 27.85 -20.53 15.51
N ASP A 170 27.80 -19.20 15.44
CA ASP A 170 26.72 -18.38 16.02
C ASP A 170 25.35 -18.77 15.42
N ARG A 171 25.33 -19.09 14.12
CA ARG A 171 24.11 -19.51 13.42
C ARG A 171 23.56 -20.81 14.00
N ARG A 172 24.45 -21.78 14.28
CA ARG A 172 24.07 -23.07 14.90
C ARG A 172 23.62 -22.89 16.35
N ALA A 173 24.30 -22.03 17.12
CA ALA A 173 23.92 -21.72 18.50
C ALA A 173 22.49 -21.15 18.57
N ILE A 174 22.20 -20.11 17.77
CA ILE A 174 20.87 -19.50 17.65
C ILE A 174 19.79 -20.55 17.34
N VAL A 175 20.06 -21.47 16.40
CA VAL A 175 19.10 -22.51 16.00
C VAL A 175 18.89 -23.55 17.11
N SER A 176 19.96 -23.97 17.80
CA SER A 176 19.88 -24.92 18.91
C SER A 176 19.04 -24.37 20.05
N GLU A 177 19.34 -23.14 20.48
CA GLU A 177 18.62 -22.47 21.56
C GLU A 177 17.17 -22.17 21.19
N ALA A 178 16.89 -21.84 19.92
CA ALA A 178 15.52 -21.71 19.43
C ALA A 178 14.71 -23.02 19.53
N ARG A 179 15.36 -24.20 19.34
CA ARG A 179 14.70 -25.50 19.55
C ARG A 179 14.39 -25.74 21.03
N GLU A 180 15.31 -25.39 21.93
CA GLU A 180 15.10 -25.52 23.37
C GLU A 180 13.96 -24.61 23.86
N LEU A 181 13.93 -23.35 23.43
CA LEU A 181 12.85 -22.42 23.76
C LEU A 181 11.49 -22.91 23.25
N LYS A 182 11.47 -23.56 22.09
CA LYS A 182 10.26 -24.19 21.56
C LYS A 182 9.85 -25.42 22.37
N ALA A 183 10.81 -26.25 22.80
CA ALA A 183 10.55 -27.40 23.68
C ALA A 183 9.99 -26.96 25.05
N ARG A 184 10.35 -25.77 25.52
CA ARG A 184 9.80 -25.13 26.72
C ARG A 184 8.43 -24.45 26.51
N GLY A 185 7.80 -24.61 25.34
CA GLY A 185 6.44 -24.13 25.05
C GLY A 185 6.33 -22.76 24.38
N ILE A 186 7.43 -22.13 23.96
CA ILE A 186 7.38 -20.83 23.27
C ILE A 186 7.20 -21.05 21.76
N GLU A 187 5.95 -20.97 21.29
CA GLU A 187 5.65 -21.22 19.88
C GLU A 187 5.91 -20.03 18.94
N ALA A 188 5.90 -18.81 19.46
CA ALA A 188 5.94 -17.60 18.63
C ALA A 188 7.38 -17.23 18.21
N LEU A 189 7.68 -17.34 16.91
CA LEU A 189 8.95 -16.92 16.30
C LEU A 189 9.40 -15.52 16.74
N GLY A 190 8.46 -14.56 16.85
CA GLY A 190 8.77 -13.20 17.28
C GLY A 190 9.31 -13.13 18.71
N ARG A 191 8.68 -13.85 19.65
CA ARG A 191 9.10 -13.89 21.05
C ARG A 191 10.46 -14.58 21.18
N VAL A 192 10.65 -15.70 20.47
CA VAL A 192 11.94 -16.41 20.44
C VAL A 192 13.05 -15.53 19.84
N ALA A 193 12.76 -14.81 18.76
CA ALA A 193 13.75 -13.92 18.13
C ALA A 193 14.15 -12.75 19.04
N SER A 194 13.23 -12.17 19.80
CA SER A 194 13.55 -11.11 20.79
C SER A 194 14.41 -11.62 21.94
N MET A 195 14.09 -12.79 22.51
CA MET A 195 14.87 -13.35 23.63
C MET A 195 16.30 -13.73 23.21
N LEU A 196 16.45 -14.30 22.01
CA LEU A 196 17.76 -14.65 21.46
C LEU A 196 18.56 -13.43 21.01
N ALA A 197 17.88 -12.36 20.59
CA ALA A 197 18.53 -11.10 20.23
C ALA A 197 19.30 -10.48 21.40
N GLU A 198 18.70 -10.46 22.60
CA GLU A 198 19.36 -9.98 23.82
C GLU A 198 20.58 -10.84 24.16
N ARG A 199 20.46 -12.16 24.07
CA ARG A 199 21.55 -13.10 24.44
C ARG A 199 22.73 -13.09 23.48
N HIS A 200 22.48 -12.91 22.18
CA HIS A 200 23.53 -12.89 21.16
C HIS A 200 23.97 -11.47 20.77
N GLU A 201 23.52 -10.44 21.49
CA GLU A 201 23.79 -9.01 21.20
C GLU A 201 23.46 -8.63 19.75
N ARG A 202 22.35 -9.16 19.21
CA ARG A 202 21.90 -8.93 17.82
C ARG A 202 20.52 -8.30 17.77
N SER A 203 20.20 -7.69 16.64
CA SER A 203 18.83 -7.23 16.38
C SER A 203 17.85 -8.41 16.32
N PRO A 204 16.62 -8.28 16.86
CA PRO A 204 15.55 -9.26 16.72
C PRO A 204 15.28 -9.65 15.25
N GLU A 205 15.41 -8.70 14.32
CA GLU A 205 15.18 -8.98 12.89
C GLU A 205 16.30 -9.85 12.30
N THR A 206 17.55 -9.68 12.76
CA THR A 206 18.69 -10.52 12.34
C THR A 206 18.50 -11.96 12.77
N VAL A 207 18.15 -12.19 14.05
CA VAL A 207 17.85 -13.53 14.58
C VAL A 207 16.67 -14.15 13.86
N ARG A 208 15.60 -13.37 13.63
CA ARG A 208 14.41 -13.80 12.90
C ARG A 208 14.74 -14.24 11.48
N LEU A 209 15.62 -13.52 10.79
CA LEU A 209 16.06 -13.85 9.44
C LEU A 209 16.91 -15.13 9.42
N VAL A 210 17.80 -15.30 10.41
CA VAL A 210 18.59 -16.54 10.59
C VAL A 210 17.68 -17.75 10.75
N LEU A 211 16.71 -17.68 11.67
CA LEU A 211 15.76 -18.77 11.93
C LEU A 211 14.91 -19.08 10.70
N ARG A 212 14.39 -18.05 10.00
CA ARG A 212 13.63 -18.25 8.75
C ARG A 212 14.46 -18.89 7.65
N ARG A 213 15.71 -18.47 7.48
CA ARG A 213 16.60 -19.02 6.46
C ARG A 213 16.95 -20.48 6.76
N HIS A 214 17.19 -20.82 8.03
CA HIS A 214 17.37 -22.19 8.47
C HIS A 214 16.11 -23.03 8.20
N ASP A 215 14.93 -22.56 8.60
CA ASP A 215 13.67 -23.30 8.44
C ASP A 215 13.27 -23.51 6.97
N ALA A 216 13.68 -22.62 6.06
CA ALA A 216 13.46 -22.80 4.62
C ALA A 216 14.36 -23.87 3.99
N GLN A 217 15.51 -24.19 4.61
CA GLN A 217 16.53 -25.10 4.08
C GLN A 217 16.57 -26.44 4.83
N ALA A 218 16.01 -26.51 6.04
CA ALA A 218 16.11 -27.68 6.92
C ALA A 218 15.00 -28.71 6.66
N GLU A 219 15.35 -30.00 6.64
CA GLU A 219 14.39 -31.11 6.64
C GLU A 219 13.48 -31.10 7.88
N ARG A 220 14.01 -30.60 9.01
CA ARG A 220 13.28 -30.44 10.28
C ARG A 220 13.31 -28.96 10.71
N PRO A 221 12.35 -28.14 10.25
CA PRO A 221 12.27 -26.72 10.61
C PRO A 221 11.94 -26.54 12.10
N VAL A 222 12.55 -25.54 12.73
CA VAL A 222 12.27 -25.13 14.10
C VAL A 222 10.87 -24.51 14.16
N PHE A 223 10.54 -23.61 13.23
CA PHE A 223 9.20 -23.06 13.09
C PHE A 223 8.58 -23.53 11.78
N ARG A 224 7.45 -24.25 11.85
CA ARG A 224 6.68 -24.57 10.65
C ARG A 224 6.16 -23.25 10.06
N ALA A 225 6.58 -22.93 8.83
CA ALA A 225 6.07 -21.77 8.13
C ALA A 225 4.54 -21.89 8.01
N ARG A 226 3.80 -20.92 8.56
CA ARG A 226 2.35 -20.87 8.35
C ARG A 226 2.10 -20.63 6.86
N PRO A 227 1.38 -21.52 6.15
CA PRO A 227 1.20 -21.41 4.70
C PRO A 227 0.58 -20.07 4.37
N VAL A 228 1.22 -19.25 3.52
CA VAL A 228 0.78 -17.88 3.17
C VAL A 228 -0.72 -17.86 2.90
N PHE A 229 -1.42 -16.85 3.40
CA PHE A 229 -2.86 -16.74 3.23
C PHE A 229 -3.14 -16.28 1.81
N GLY A 230 -3.04 -17.24 0.89
CA GLY A 230 -3.00 -17.01 -0.54
C GLY A 230 -4.38 -16.67 -1.11
N ALA A 231 -4.39 -16.19 -2.35
CA ALA A 231 -5.60 -15.75 -3.04
C ALA A 231 -6.70 -16.82 -3.12
N ARG A 232 -6.34 -18.11 -3.25
CA ARG A 232 -7.33 -19.21 -3.25
C ARG A 232 -8.00 -19.38 -1.89
N SER A 233 -7.21 -19.34 -0.81
CA SER A 233 -7.72 -19.45 0.57
C SER A 233 -8.58 -18.26 0.97
N LYS A 234 -8.20 -17.04 0.56
CA LYS A 234 -9.00 -15.83 0.75
C LYS A 234 -10.38 -15.95 0.10
N ARG A 235 -10.42 -16.27 -1.20
CA ARG A 235 -11.67 -16.49 -1.94
C ARG A 235 -12.54 -17.60 -1.34
N LEU A 236 -11.93 -18.67 -0.82
CA LEU A 236 -12.66 -19.72 -0.11
C LEU A 236 -13.28 -19.20 1.18
N ALA A 237 -12.52 -18.46 1.99
CA ALA A 237 -13.01 -17.87 3.24
C ALA A 237 -14.16 -16.89 2.98
N GLU A 238 -14.00 -15.99 2.02
CA GLU A 238 -15.01 -15.01 1.60
C GLU A 238 -16.32 -15.70 1.18
N ARG A 239 -16.24 -16.74 0.33
CA ARG A 239 -17.41 -17.51 -0.12
C ARG A 239 -18.07 -18.29 1.01
N ALA A 240 -17.28 -19.00 1.82
CA ALA A 240 -17.82 -19.81 2.91
C ALA A 240 -18.50 -18.95 3.98
N TRP A 241 -17.93 -17.78 4.29
CA TRP A 241 -18.53 -16.84 5.21
C TRP A 241 -19.87 -16.28 4.68
N ARG A 242 -19.97 -15.94 3.39
CA ARG A 242 -21.25 -15.54 2.76
C ARG A 242 -22.34 -16.61 2.85
N LEU A 243 -21.96 -17.88 2.92
CA LEU A 243 -22.88 -19.01 3.07
C LEU A 243 -23.19 -19.34 4.54
N GLY A 244 -22.70 -18.55 5.50
CA GLY A 244 -22.96 -18.75 6.93
C GLY A 244 -22.12 -19.84 7.59
N VAL A 245 -21.01 -20.27 6.96
CA VAL A 245 -20.11 -21.26 7.59
C VAL A 245 -19.38 -20.63 8.79
N PRO A 246 -19.34 -21.27 9.97
CA PRO A 246 -18.63 -20.76 11.14
C PRO A 246 -17.13 -20.53 10.88
N LEU A 247 -16.56 -19.48 11.48
CA LEU A 247 -15.16 -19.10 11.30
C LEU A 247 -14.19 -20.22 11.71
N SER A 248 -14.52 -21.00 12.74
CA SER A 248 -13.75 -22.18 13.19
C SER A 248 -13.52 -23.17 12.06
N ARG A 249 -14.59 -23.56 11.37
CA ARG A 249 -14.53 -24.51 10.24
C ARG A 249 -13.77 -23.95 9.05
N ILE A 250 -13.92 -22.65 8.78
CA ILE A 250 -13.17 -21.97 7.72
C ILE A 250 -11.67 -21.97 8.05
N ALA A 251 -11.33 -21.66 9.29
CA ALA A 251 -9.96 -21.60 9.80
C ALA A 251 -9.28 -22.98 9.74
N GLU A 252 -9.96 -24.02 10.20
CA GLU A 252 -9.52 -25.40 10.12
C GLU A 252 -9.26 -25.83 8.67
N ARG A 253 -10.24 -25.61 7.78
CA ARG A 253 -10.15 -26.00 6.36
C ARG A 253 -8.98 -25.34 5.63
N ILE A 254 -8.62 -24.13 6.02
CA ILE A 254 -7.56 -23.32 5.39
C ILE A 254 -6.19 -23.52 6.09
N GLY A 255 -6.16 -24.13 7.29
CA GLY A 255 -4.93 -24.26 8.08
C GLY A 255 -4.46 -22.92 8.66
N ARG A 256 -5.41 -22.08 9.10
CA ARG A 256 -5.15 -20.76 9.73
C ARG A 256 -5.87 -20.66 11.07
N SER A 257 -5.49 -19.67 11.88
CA SER A 257 -6.17 -19.40 13.15
C SER A 257 -7.46 -18.61 12.90
N GLU A 258 -8.49 -18.82 13.71
CA GLU A 258 -9.75 -18.05 13.64
C GLU A 258 -9.54 -16.53 13.62
N PRO A 259 -8.70 -15.91 14.48
CA PRO A 259 -8.46 -14.47 14.43
C PRO A 259 -7.81 -13.98 13.12
N ALA A 260 -7.13 -14.85 12.38
CA ALA A 260 -6.54 -14.48 11.09
C ALA A 260 -7.60 -14.48 9.99
N VAL A 261 -8.52 -15.46 10.01
CA VAL A 261 -9.67 -15.50 9.11
C VAL A 261 -10.60 -14.33 9.40
N HIS A 262 -10.93 -14.09 10.68
CA HIS A 262 -11.76 -12.97 11.11
C HIS A 262 -11.24 -11.62 10.60
N ARG A 263 -9.96 -11.31 10.83
CA ARG A 263 -9.33 -10.07 10.36
C ARG A 263 -9.40 -9.91 8.85
N HIS A 264 -9.26 -11.00 8.10
CA HIS A 264 -9.38 -10.92 6.66
C HIS A 264 -10.80 -10.65 6.19
N ILE A 265 -11.79 -11.34 6.77
CA ILE A 265 -13.20 -11.10 6.45
C ILE A 265 -13.56 -9.65 6.76
N LEU A 266 -13.08 -9.11 7.88
CA LEU A 266 -13.28 -7.71 8.24
C LEU A 266 -12.71 -6.74 7.20
N VAL A 267 -11.45 -6.94 6.80
CA VAL A 267 -10.80 -6.12 5.76
C VAL A 267 -11.55 -6.22 4.43
N TRP A 268 -11.93 -7.43 4.04
CA TRP A 268 -12.67 -7.66 2.80
C TRP A 268 -14.06 -7.02 2.81
N ARG A 269 -14.80 -7.10 3.92
CA ARG A 269 -16.10 -6.40 4.10
C ARG A 269 -15.93 -4.90 3.96
N ARG A 270 -14.93 -4.32 4.62
CA ARG A 270 -14.56 -2.91 4.47
C ARG A 270 -14.24 -2.56 3.01
N ASP A 271 -13.46 -3.37 2.32
CA ASP A 271 -13.08 -3.11 0.93
C ASP A 271 -14.30 -3.18 -0.01
N LEU A 272 -15.27 -4.06 0.27
CA LEU A 272 -16.56 -4.08 -0.44
C LEU A 272 -17.35 -2.80 -0.21
N LEU A 273 -17.44 -2.33 1.04
CA LEU A 273 -18.12 -1.09 1.39
C LEU A 273 -17.47 0.12 0.70
N ALA A 274 -16.13 0.20 0.71
CA ALA A 274 -15.39 1.29 0.08
C ALA A 274 -15.54 1.32 -1.46
N ALA A 275 -15.92 0.20 -2.07
CA ALA A 275 -16.21 0.13 -3.51
C ALA A 275 -17.63 0.57 -3.87
N LEU A 276 -18.51 0.79 -2.90
CA LEU A 276 -19.87 1.25 -3.15
C LEU A 276 -19.87 2.74 -3.51
N THR A 277 -20.65 3.08 -4.52
CA THR A 277 -21.03 4.47 -4.82
C THR A 277 -22.45 4.66 -4.28
N LEU A 278 -22.60 5.58 -3.33
CA LEU A 278 -23.87 5.89 -2.69
C LEU A 278 -24.25 7.32 -3.06
N ASP A 279 -25.36 7.45 -3.76
CA ASP A 279 -25.97 8.74 -4.10
C ASP A 279 -27.24 8.92 -3.25
N TRP A 280 -27.47 10.12 -2.76
CA TRP A 280 -28.68 10.46 -1.99
C TRP A 280 -29.14 11.86 -2.31
N ILE A 281 -30.42 12.11 -2.04
CA ILE A 281 -30.99 13.46 -2.04
C ILE A 281 -30.81 14.02 -0.64
N ASP A 282 -30.12 15.17 -0.56
CA ASP A 282 -29.91 15.88 0.69
C ASP A 282 -31.15 16.71 1.02
N LEU A 283 -31.86 16.32 2.08
CA LEU A 283 -33.06 17.01 2.54
C LEU A 283 -32.67 18.02 3.64
N PRO A 284 -33.25 19.24 3.67
CA PRO A 284 -32.94 20.23 4.72
C PRO A 284 -33.17 19.71 6.15
N THR A 285 -34.06 18.73 6.31
CA THR A 285 -34.36 18.09 7.59
C THR A 285 -33.17 17.30 8.15
N PHE A 286 -32.22 16.84 7.32
CA PHE A 286 -31.05 16.07 7.77
C PHE A 286 -30.07 16.90 8.60
N ALA A 287 -30.07 18.23 8.44
CA ALA A 287 -29.23 19.12 9.22
C ALA A 287 -29.70 19.27 10.69
N HIS A 288 -30.92 18.80 11.01
CA HIS A 288 -31.45 18.92 12.36
C HIS A 288 -30.77 17.91 13.32
N PRO A 289 -30.36 18.30 14.54
CA PRO A 289 -29.66 17.39 15.46
C PRO A 289 -30.43 16.10 15.80
N GLU A 290 -31.76 16.16 15.78
CA GLU A 290 -32.67 15.06 16.09
C GLU A 290 -33.17 14.33 14.83
N ALA A 291 -32.66 14.67 13.65
CA ALA A 291 -33.14 14.13 12.37
C ALA A 291 -33.05 12.61 12.32
N GLU A 292 -31.92 12.04 12.75
CA GLU A 292 -31.74 10.58 12.79
C GLU A 292 -32.76 9.91 13.71
N GLU A 293 -32.98 10.44 14.90
CA GLU A 293 -33.90 9.85 15.86
C GLU A 293 -35.34 9.92 15.35
N VAL A 294 -35.77 11.08 14.86
CA VAL A 294 -37.16 11.31 14.41
C VAL A 294 -37.46 10.56 13.11
N ILE A 295 -36.62 10.70 12.09
CA ILE A 295 -36.87 10.13 10.76
C ILE A 295 -36.79 8.59 10.82
N LEU A 296 -35.81 8.05 11.55
CA LEU A 296 -35.63 6.60 11.63
C LEU A 296 -36.60 5.94 12.62
N ALA A 297 -37.14 6.67 13.60
CA ALA A 297 -38.19 6.14 14.50
C ALA A 297 -39.60 6.17 13.88
N ALA A 298 -39.78 6.80 12.72
CA ALA A 298 -41.07 6.84 12.03
C ALA A 298 -41.63 5.41 11.86
N PRO A 299 -42.92 5.16 12.18
CA PRO A 299 -43.49 3.82 12.07
C PRO A 299 -43.36 3.20 10.68
N SER A 300 -43.48 4.00 9.63
CA SER A 300 -43.29 3.59 8.23
C SER A 300 -41.82 3.22 7.91
N ALA A 301 -40.86 3.83 8.61
CA ALA A 301 -39.44 3.55 8.46
C ALA A 301 -38.98 2.29 9.22
N CYS A 302 -39.70 1.87 10.28
CA CYS A 302 -39.30 0.75 11.14
C CYS A 302 -40.16 -0.50 11.02
N ARG A 303 -41.45 -0.37 10.72
CA ARG A 303 -42.42 -1.48 10.78
C ARG A 303 -42.73 -2.02 9.40
N ARG A 304 -43.15 -3.30 9.34
CA ARG A 304 -43.57 -3.97 8.09
C ARG A 304 -42.51 -3.94 6.97
N LEU A 305 -41.24 -3.87 7.33
CA LEU A 305 -40.08 -3.95 6.42
C LEU A 305 -39.70 -5.38 6.03
N GLU A 306 -40.50 -6.36 6.44
CA GLU A 306 -40.29 -7.75 6.10
C GLU A 306 -40.17 -7.90 4.58
N ARG A 307 -39.34 -8.83 4.12
CA ARG A 307 -39.29 -9.18 2.69
C ARG A 307 -40.65 -9.76 2.29
N LEU A 308 -41.52 -8.90 1.78
CA LEU A 308 -42.89 -9.23 1.36
C LEU A 308 -42.90 -10.27 0.24
N PHE A 309 -41.81 -10.37 -0.53
CA PHE A 309 -41.60 -11.40 -1.53
C PHE A 309 -40.40 -12.27 -1.18
N ARG A 310 -40.65 -13.57 -1.02
CA ARG A 310 -39.61 -14.60 -0.84
C ARG A 310 -39.62 -15.59 -1.99
N GLY A 311 -39.55 -15.08 -3.22
CA GLY A 311 -39.65 -15.93 -4.40
C GLY A 311 -41.08 -16.42 -4.64
N GLY A 312 -41.46 -16.45 -5.90
CA GLY A 312 -42.77 -16.79 -6.41
C GLY A 312 -42.75 -16.65 -7.93
N ASP A 313 -43.69 -17.28 -8.62
CA ASP A 313 -43.87 -17.04 -10.05
C ASP A 313 -44.40 -15.62 -10.30
N ALA A 314 -44.46 -15.21 -11.56
CA ALA A 314 -44.95 -13.88 -11.91
C ALA A 314 -46.41 -13.65 -11.52
N VAL A 315 -47.21 -14.72 -11.38
CA VAL A 315 -48.62 -14.64 -10.98
C VAL A 315 -48.74 -14.24 -9.52
N ALA A 316 -47.94 -14.84 -8.63
CA ALA A 316 -47.89 -14.44 -7.23
C ALA A 316 -47.52 -12.95 -7.04
N VAL A 317 -46.73 -12.38 -7.95
CA VAL A 317 -46.38 -10.95 -7.96
C VAL A 317 -47.55 -10.07 -8.43
N LEU A 318 -48.32 -10.54 -9.41
CA LEU A 318 -49.47 -9.83 -9.96
C LEU A 318 -50.69 -9.85 -9.03
N GLU A 319 -50.91 -10.97 -8.34
CA GLU A 319 -52.00 -11.13 -7.37
C GLU A 319 -51.69 -10.48 -6.01
N PHE A 320 -50.45 -10.04 -5.80
CA PHE A 320 -50.07 -9.37 -4.57
C PHE A 320 -50.78 -8.02 -4.46
N VAL A 321 -51.67 -7.96 -3.47
CA VAL A 321 -52.28 -6.72 -3.01
C VAL A 321 -51.50 -6.28 -1.77
N PRO A 322 -50.63 -5.24 -1.84
CA PRO A 322 -50.14 -4.61 -0.62
C PRO A 322 -51.39 -4.16 0.16
N GLY A 323 -51.41 -4.35 1.49
CA GLY A 323 -52.59 -4.09 2.34
C GLY A 323 -53.19 -2.68 2.24
N GLU A 324 -53.31 -1.96 3.35
CA GLU A 324 -53.71 -0.54 3.22
C GLU A 324 -52.73 0.20 2.30
N ALA A 325 -53.27 0.95 1.34
CA ALA A 325 -52.49 1.85 0.53
C ALA A 325 -51.80 2.84 1.48
N PRO A 326 -50.47 2.99 1.42
CA PRO A 326 -49.77 3.94 2.27
C PRO A 326 -50.28 5.34 1.93
N ASP A 327 -50.50 6.15 2.95
CA ASP A 327 -50.68 7.58 2.75
C ASP A 327 -49.39 8.22 2.22
N GLU A 328 -49.53 9.41 1.64
CA GLU A 328 -48.42 10.16 1.05
C GLU A 328 -47.34 10.44 2.11
N GLU A 329 -47.76 10.77 3.33
CA GLU A 329 -46.87 11.02 4.47
C GLU A 329 -46.00 9.80 4.83
N SER A 330 -46.56 8.58 4.82
CA SER A 330 -45.77 7.37 5.05
C SER A 330 -44.72 7.15 3.97
N VAL A 331 -45.06 7.43 2.70
CA VAL A 331 -44.14 7.30 1.57
C VAL A 331 -42.99 8.30 1.70
N ASP A 332 -43.30 9.56 2.00
CA ASP A 332 -42.30 10.61 2.20
C ASP A 332 -41.38 10.29 3.37
N ALA A 333 -41.92 9.81 4.49
CA ALA A 333 -41.13 9.38 5.64
C ALA A 333 -40.18 8.21 5.29
N MET A 334 -40.62 7.24 4.49
CA MET A 334 -39.77 6.14 4.01
C MET A 334 -38.66 6.63 3.06
N LEU A 335 -38.97 7.57 2.16
CA LEU A 335 -37.98 8.17 1.25
C LEU A 335 -36.95 9.01 2.00
N ALA A 336 -37.38 9.79 2.99
CA ALA A 336 -36.49 10.54 3.87
C ALA A 336 -35.57 9.60 4.66
N ALA A 337 -36.11 8.54 5.26
CA ALA A 337 -35.32 7.54 5.97
C ALA A 337 -34.34 6.81 5.03
N PHE A 338 -34.76 6.46 3.82
CA PHE A 338 -33.92 5.82 2.82
C PHE A 338 -32.72 6.70 2.44
N ASN A 339 -32.94 7.98 2.15
CA ASN A 339 -31.87 8.91 1.80
C ASN A 339 -30.96 9.23 3.00
N LEU A 340 -31.52 9.35 4.21
CA LEU A 340 -30.73 9.56 5.42
C LEU A 340 -29.81 8.38 5.71
N LEU A 341 -30.30 7.14 5.59
CA LEU A 341 -29.49 5.93 5.79
C LEU A 341 -28.37 5.82 4.76
N LYS A 342 -28.60 6.21 3.50
CA LYS A 342 -27.54 6.28 2.47
C LYS A 342 -26.47 7.31 2.84
N CYS A 343 -26.88 8.50 3.30
CA CYS A 343 -25.98 9.56 3.77
C CYS A 343 -25.13 9.07 4.95
N ARG A 344 -25.77 8.56 6.02
CA ARG A 344 -25.10 8.05 7.22
C ARG A 344 -24.18 6.87 6.90
N ALA A 345 -24.60 5.95 6.04
CA ALA A 345 -23.74 4.87 5.57
C ALA A 345 -22.51 5.39 4.84
N ALA A 346 -22.66 6.38 3.95
CA ALA A 346 -21.55 6.98 3.22
C ALA A 346 -20.52 7.63 4.17
N GLU A 347 -20.99 8.34 5.20
CA GLU A 347 -20.12 8.94 6.23
C GLU A 347 -19.37 7.88 7.03
N ARG A 348 -20.09 6.85 7.50
CA ARG A 348 -19.48 5.71 8.21
C ARG A 348 -18.43 5.02 7.35
N ILE A 349 -18.71 4.78 6.06
CA ILE A 349 -17.76 4.17 5.12
C ILE A 349 -16.51 5.03 4.94
N ARG A 350 -16.65 6.37 4.82
CA ARG A 350 -15.51 7.28 4.76
C ARG A 350 -14.64 7.18 6.01
N ALA A 351 -15.26 7.09 7.19
CA ALA A 351 -14.55 6.95 8.46
C ALA A 351 -13.71 5.67 8.56
N LEU A 352 -14.10 4.58 7.87
CA LEU A 352 -13.36 3.30 7.86
C LEU A 352 -11.98 3.36 7.19
N SER A 353 -11.62 4.46 6.51
CA SER A 353 -10.36 4.60 5.76
C SER A 353 -9.11 4.83 6.65
N GLY A 354 -9.28 5.11 7.94
CA GLY A 354 -8.18 5.31 8.89
C GLY A 354 -7.41 4.03 9.26
N ARG A 355 -6.11 4.15 9.61
CA ARG A 355 -5.22 3.00 9.90
C ARG A 355 -5.73 2.03 10.97
N ASN A 356 -6.59 2.48 11.89
CA ASN A 356 -7.21 1.69 12.96
C ASN A 356 -8.75 1.81 13.00
N ALA A 357 -9.37 2.39 11.98
CA ALA A 357 -10.80 2.75 12.03
C ALA A 357 -11.75 1.59 11.71
N ALA A 358 -11.27 0.53 11.04
CA ALA A 358 -12.09 -0.61 10.63
C ALA A 358 -12.26 -1.63 11.77
N THR A 359 -13.06 -1.30 12.78
CA THR A 359 -13.52 -2.24 13.80
C THR A 359 -14.67 -3.09 13.27
N ALA A 360 -14.95 -4.24 13.91
CA ALA A 360 -16.08 -5.09 13.53
C ALA A 360 -17.41 -4.33 13.67
N GLU A 361 -17.57 -3.62 14.79
CA GLU A 361 -18.73 -2.78 15.09
C GLU A 361 -18.95 -1.70 14.03
N ALA A 362 -17.92 -0.93 13.67
CA ALA A 362 -18.07 0.14 12.67
C ALA A 362 -18.45 -0.39 11.27
N VAL A 363 -17.94 -1.57 10.90
CA VAL A 363 -18.33 -2.24 9.64
C VAL A 363 -19.77 -2.78 9.74
N ASP A 364 -20.15 -3.36 10.88
CA ASP A 364 -21.49 -3.88 11.12
C ASP A 364 -22.54 -2.76 11.09
N GLU A 365 -22.24 -1.59 11.66
CA GLU A 365 -23.09 -0.39 11.62
C GLU A 365 -23.34 0.09 10.20
N ALA A 366 -22.27 0.27 9.39
CA ALA A 366 -22.40 0.69 8.00
C ALA A 366 -23.21 -0.32 7.17
N GLU A 367 -22.98 -1.62 7.35
CA GLU A 367 -23.77 -2.63 6.66
C GLU A 367 -25.22 -2.69 7.17
N THR A 368 -25.47 -2.37 8.44
CA THR A 368 -26.83 -2.32 9.02
C THR A 368 -27.64 -1.21 8.37
N ASP A 369 -27.05 -0.03 8.19
CA ASP A 369 -27.69 1.08 7.48
C ASP A 369 -28.05 0.70 6.04
N LEU A 370 -27.11 0.09 5.33
CA LEU A 370 -27.33 -0.36 3.95
C LEU A 370 -28.40 -1.45 3.86
N ARG A 371 -28.45 -2.38 4.82
CA ARG A 371 -29.51 -3.39 4.88
C ARG A 371 -30.86 -2.74 5.13
N TRP A 372 -30.94 -1.78 6.05
CA TRP A 372 -32.17 -1.06 6.34
C TRP A 372 -32.65 -0.26 5.13
N ALA A 373 -31.75 0.49 4.49
CA ALA A 373 -32.03 1.21 3.24
C ALA A 373 -32.54 0.26 2.14
N ALA A 374 -31.94 -0.93 2.00
CA ALA A 374 -32.40 -1.94 1.04
C ALA A 374 -33.80 -2.49 1.36
N LEU A 375 -34.15 -2.64 2.65
CA LEU A 375 -35.50 -3.05 3.06
C LEU A 375 -36.54 -1.95 2.78
N LEU A 376 -36.19 -0.69 3.04
CA LEU A 376 -37.04 0.46 2.70
C LEU A 376 -37.26 0.56 1.19
N LYS A 377 -36.18 0.48 0.40
CA LYS A 377 -36.27 0.45 -1.06
C LYS A 377 -37.18 -0.68 -1.54
N HIS A 378 -37.01 -1.89 -1.00
CA HIS A 378 -37.86 -3.02 -1.35
C HIS A 378 -39.33 -2.74 -1.00
N ARG A 379 -39.61 -2.19 0.18
CA ARG A 379 -40.97 -1.82 0.61
C ARG A 379 -41.58 -0.77 -0.32
N LEU A 380 -40.87 0.31 -0.61
CA LEU A 380 -41.30 1.37 -1.53
C LEU A 380 -41.62 0.80 -2.92
N VAL A 381 -40.73 -0.05 -3.47
CA VAL A 381 -40.98 -0.73 -4.74
C VAL A 381 -42.26 -1.55 -4.69
N VAL A 382 -42.43 -2.37 -3.65
CA VAL A 382 -43.61 -3.25 -3.47
C VAL A 382 -44.91 -2.44 -3.36
N LEU A 383 -44.88 -1.30 -2.67
CA LEU A 383 -46.04 -0.42 -2.49
C LEU A 383 -46.48 0.24 -3.80
N HIS A 384 -45.54 0.56 -4.70
CA HIS A 384 -45.85 1.20 -5.97
C HIS A 384 -46.14 0.20 -7.11
N LEU A 385 -46.00 -1.11 -6.88
CA LEU A 385 -46.34 -2.14 -7.87
C LEU A 385 -47.78 -1.98 -8.41
N PRO A 386 -48.85 -1.93 -7.60
CA PRO A 386 -50.21 -1.90 -8.16
C PRO A 386 -50.50 -0.67 -9.03
N ILE A 387 -49.81 0.46 -8.78
CA ILE A 387 -49.91 1.67 -9.59
C ILE A 387 -49.28 1.44 -10.96
N ALA A 388 -48.08 0.85 -10.99
CA ALA A 388 -47.45 0.48 -12.24
C ALA A 388 -48.28 -0.54 -13.02
N TRP A 389 -48.99 -1.46 -12.35
CA TRP A 389 -49.74 -2.54 -13.02
C TRP A 389 -50.91 -1.91 -13.75
N ARG A 390 -51.67 -1.08 -13.04
CA ARG A 390 -52.77 -0.29 -13.63
C ARG A 390 -52.32 0.54 -14.82
N ARG A 391 -51.11 1.11 -14.79
CA ARG A 391 -50.56 1.90 -15.91
C ARG A 391 -50.25 1.02 -17.13
N ILE A 392 -49.67 -0.16 -16.93
CA ILE A 392 -49.39 -1.12 -18.00
C ILE A 392 -50.70 -1.65 -18.60
N GLU A 393 -51.68 -1.97 -17.77
CA GLU A 393 -53.00 -2.43 -18.19
C GLU A 393 -53.75 -1.36 -18.99
N ALA A 394 -53.70 -0.10 -18.54
CA ALA A 394 -54.30 1.03 -19.24
C ALA A 394 -53.67 1.29 -20.62
N GLN A 395 -52.33 1.22 -20.74
CA GLN A 395 -51.65 1.40 -22.03
C GLN A 395 -51.89 0.23 -22.99
N GLY A 396 -52.02 -0.97 -22.45
CA GLY A 396 -52.12 -2.18 -23.24
C GLY A 396 -53.54 -2.69 -23.49
N GLY A 397 -54.56 -2.03 -22.94
CA GLY A 397 -55.98 -2.35 -23.16
C GLY A 397 -56.47 -3.69 -22.60
N GLN A 398 -55.66 -4.38 -21.78
CA GLN A 398 -56.02 -5.68 -21.20
C GLN A 398 -55.34 -5.92 -19.84
N PRO A 399 -55.99 -6.65 -18.91
CA PRO A 399 -55.39 -7.03 -17.62
C PRO A 399 -54.10 -7.84 -17.77
N MET A 400 -53.15 -7.67 -16.84
CA MET A 400 -51.87 -8.36 -16.86
C MET A 400 -52.02 -9.89 -16.86
N LEU A 401 -52.97 -10.42 -16.09
CA LEU A 401 -53.24 -11.86 -16.00
C LEU A 401 -53.86 -12.48 -17.27
N ARG A 402 -54.32 -11.66 -18.21
CA ARG A 402 -54.86 -12.13 -19.51
C ARG A 402 -53.83 -12.13 -20.63
N ARG A 403 -52.60 -11.68 -20.34
CA ARG A 403 -51.48 -11.67 -21.31
C ARG A 403 -50.84 -13.05 -21.43
N VAL A 404 -50.11 -13.25 -22.53
CA VAL A 404 -49.31 -14.46 -22.74
C VAL A 404 -48.14 -14.50 -21.75
N ALA A 405 -47.77 -15.69 -21.28
CA ALA A 405 -46.76 -15.88 -20.24
C ALA A 405 -45.41 -15.19 -20.56
N ASP A 406 -44.97 -15.21 -21.81
CA ASP A 406 -43.73 -14.56 -22.25
C ASP A 406 -43.77 -13.03 -22.07
N GLU A 407 -44.92 -12.41 -22.33
CA GLU A 407 -45.10 -10.97 -22.10
C GLU A 407 -45.05 -10.66 -20.60
N ILE A 408 -45.70 -11.47 -19.77
CA ILE A 408 -45.70 -11.30 -18.31
C ILE A 408 -44.27 -11.45 -17.75
N ALA A 409 -43.56 -12.49 -18.16
CA ALA A 409 -42.18 -12.78 -17.76
C ALA A 409 -41.21 -11.66 -18.14
N MET A 410 -41.50 -10.91 -19.20
CA MET A 410 -40.74 -9.73 -19.61
C MET A 410 -41.16 -8.46 -18.85
N LEU A 411 -42.47 -8.19 -18.76
CA LEU A 411 -43.01 -6.94 -18.23
C LEU A 411 -42.82 -6.80 -16.72
N VAL A 412 -42.98 -7.88 -15.95
CA VAL A 412 -42.86 -7.83 -14.48
C VAL A 412 -41.45 -7.43 -14.04
N PRO A 413 -40.36 -8.07 -14.50
CA PRO A 413 -39.00 -7.64 -14.15
C PRO A 413 -38.65 -6.25 -14.68
N LEU A 414 -39.22 -5.83 -15.82
CA LEU A 414 -39.02 -4.47 -16.34
C LEU A 414 -39.68 -3.43 -15.43
N ALA A 415 -40.93 -3.65 -15.02
CA ALA A 415 -41.65 -2.74 -14.12
C ALA A 415 -40.95 -2.61 -12.76
N VAL A 416 -40.53 -3.74 -12.17
CA VAL A 416 -39.76 -3.75 -10.92
C VAL A 416 -38.45 -2.99 -11.06
N ARG A 417 -37.71 -3.17 -12.17
CA ARG A 417 -36.46 -2.41 -12.42
C ARG A 417 -36.70 -0.91 -12.55
N ILE A 418 -37.75 -0.49 -13.26
CA ILE A 418 -38.09 0.92 -13.44
C ILE A 418 -38.47 1.55 -12.09
N LEU A 419 -39.32 0.89 -11.31
CA LEU A 419 -39.69 1.37 -9.97
C LEU A 419 -38.48 1.43 -9.04
N ALA A 420 -37.64 0.39 -9.02
CA ALA A 420 -36.43 0.37 -8.21
C ALA A 420 -35.43 1.47 -8.61
N ALA A 421 -35.34 1.82 -9.89
CA ALA A 421 -34.53 2.93 -10.37
C ALA A 421 -35.15 4.29 -10.06
N THR A 422 -36.48 4.38 -10.05
CA THR A 422 -37.21 5.60 -9.68
C THR A 422 -37.02 5.89 -8.19
N VAL A 423 -37.22 4.89 -7.33
CA VAL A 423 -36.97 5.00 -5.88
C VAL A 423 -35.51 5.30 -5.58
N GLU A 424 -34.55 4.79 -6.37
CA GLU A 424 -33.13 5.11 -6.14
C GLU A 424 -32.81 6.61 -6.35
N ARG A 425 -33.57 7.27 -7.24
CA ARG A 425 -33.41 8.68 -7.60
C ARG A 425 -34.35 9.63 -6.84
N ALA A 426 -35.22 9.08 -6.00
CA ALA A 426 -36.14 9.81 -5.13
C ALA A 426 -35.59 9.79 -3.69
#